data_AF-A0A3C1UEM0-F1
#
_entry.id   AF-A0A3C1UEM0-F1
#
_cell.length_a   1.000
_cell.length_b   1.000
_cell.length_c   1.000
_cell.angle_alpha   90.00
_cell.angle_beta   90.00
_cell.angle_gamma   90.00
#
_symmetry.space_group_name_H-M   'P 1'
#
loop_
_entity.id
_entity.type
_entity.pdbx_description
1 polymer ?
#
loop_
_entity_poly.entity_id
_entity_poly.type
_entity_poly.pdbx_seq_one_letter_code
_entity_poly.pdbx_strand_id
1 'polypeptide(L)'
;LFADEKDILRKYYGRFGGFWRFPKMLDYCYLVNPYFNESRIIDELEANFRTLIAEYPSGMKVNTLLASKCWGVKEDYIIPGNGAAELIKALMEMLPGTLGVTRPTFEEYPNRRDKDNLVT
;
A
#
# COMPACT_ATOMS: atom_id res chain seq x y z
N LEU A 1 8.08 -26.80 1.48
CA LEU A 1 9.15 -27.67 2.02
C LEU A 1 9.73 -28.58 0.94
N PHE A 2 8.91 -29.25 0.13
CA PHE A 2 9.37 -30.22 -0.89
C PHE A 2 9.59 -29.62 -2.29
N ALA A 3 10.13 -28.40 -2.37
CA ALA A 3 10.48 -27.82 -3.67
C ALA A 3 11.94 -28.16 -3.98
N ASP A 4 12.22 -28.53 -5.24
CA ASP A 4 13.59 -28.58 -5.73
C ASP A 4 14.27 -27.23 -5.48
N GLU A 5 15.57 -27.25 -5.17
CA GLU A 5 16.35 -26.07 -4.80
C GLU A 5 16.19 -24.92 -5.81
N LYS A 6 16.21 -25.25 -7.11
CA LYS A 6 15.98 -24.33 -8.23
C LYS A 6 14.63 -23.61 -8.20
N ASP A 7 13.61 -24.21 -7.56
CA ASP A 7 12.24 -23.69 -7.52
C ASP A 7 11.93 -22.94 -6.22
N ILE A 8 12.78 -23.05 -5.19
CA ILE A 8 12.54 -22.45 -3.88
C ILE A 8 12.34 -20.95 -4.00
N LEU A 9 13.28 -20.25 -4.67
CA LEU A 9 13.27 -18.80 -4.79
C LEU A 9 12.05 -18.31 -5.57
N ARG A 10 11.76 -18.91 -6.73
CA ARG A 10 10.60 -18.60 -7.56
C ARG A 10 9.29 -18.77 -6.78
N LYS A 11 9.17 -19.85 -6.02
CA LYS A 11 7.99 -20.08 -5.18
C LYS A 11 7.86 -19.00 -4.11
N TYR A 12 8.95 -18.58 -3.45
CA TYR A 12 8.89 -17.48 -2.49
C TYR A 12 8.43 -16.18 -3.14
N TYR A 13 9.04 -15.76 -4.26
CA TYR A 13 8.62 -14.53 -4.94
C TYR A 13 7.16 -14.55 -5.40
N GLY A 14 6.62 -15.71 -5.78
CA GLY A 14 5.20 -15.86 -6.13
C GLY A 14 4.20 -15.62 -4.98
N ARG A 15 4.66 -15.35 -3.75
CA ARG A 15 3.81 -15.06 -2.58
C ARG A 15 3.55 -13.58 -2.37
N PHE A 16 4.25 -12.70 -3.08
CA PHE A 16 4.08 -11.24 -3.02
C PHE A 16 4.06 -10.69 -1.58
N GLY A 17 5.10 -11.00 -0.80
CA GLY A 17 5.13 -10.79 0.65
C GLY A 17 4.77 -12.10 1.32
N GLY A 18 3.74 -12.18 2.15
CA GLY A 18 3.24 -13.45 2.71
C GLY A 18 4.27 -14.29 3.49
N PHE A 19 5.45 -13.73 3.76
CA PHE A 19 6.59 -14.43 4.35
C PHE A 19 6.45 -14.67 5.84
N TRP A 20 5.50 -14.00 6.50
CA TRP A 20 5.12 -14.22 7.90
C TRP A 20 4.80 -15.69 8.24
N ARG A 21 4.49 -16.53 7.25
CA ARG A 21 4.30 -17.98 7.40
C ARG A 21 5.61 -18.76 7.64
N PHE A 22 6.77 -18.11 7.49
CA PHE A 22 8.09 -18.70 7.63
C PHE A 22 8.84 -17.98 8.76
N PRO A 23 8.66 -18.37 10.03
CA PRO A 23 9.14 -17.60 11.19
C PRO A 23 10.67 -17.46 11.30
N LYS A 24 11.43 -18.24 10.51
CA LYS A 24 12.90 -18.16 10.44
C LYS A 24 13.39 -17.32 9.25
N MET A 25 12.50 -16.82 8.40
CA MET A 25 12.84 -15.99 7.25
C MET A 25 12.97 -14.53 7.69
N LEU A 26 14.09 -13.91 7.35
CA LEU A 26 14.27 -12.47 7.46
C LEU A 26 13.87 -11.84 6.12
N ASP A 27 12.87 -10.97 6.14
CA ASP A 27 12.40 -10.24 4.96
C ASP A 27 12.93 -8.81 4.98
N TYR A 28 13.78 -8.49 4.01
CA TYR A 28 14.28 -7.14 3.73
C TYR A 28 13.80 -6.62 2.38
N CYS A 29 12.88 -7.33 1.72
CA CYS A 29 12.40 -7.00 0.39
C CYS A 29 11.13 -6.15 0.41
N TYR A 30 10.28 -6.31 1.42
CA TYR A 30 9.07 -5.50 1.58
C TYR A 30 9.24 -4.38 2.59
N LEU A 31 8.72 -3.20 2.23
CA LEU A 31 8.72 -1.99 3.05
C LEU A 31 7.63 -2.07 4.13
N VAL A 32 7.78 -3.00 5.07
CA VAL A 32 6.90 -3.11 6.25
C VAL A 32 7.57 -2.49 7.46
N ASN A 33 6.77 -2.02 8.42
CA ASN A 33 7.28 -1.56 9.71
C ASN A 33 7.47 -2.76 10.66
N PRO A 34 8.70 -3.19 11.00
CA PRO A 34 8.92 -4.34 11.86
C PRO A 34 8.48 -4.11 13.32
N TYR A 35 8.29 -2.85 13.73
CA TYR A 35 7.90 -2.47 15.09
C TYR A 35 6.39 -2.36 15.28
N PHE A 36 5.59 -2.59 14.23
CA PHE A 36 4.14 -2.37 14.29
C PHE A 36 3.42 -3.30 15.29
N ASN A 37 4.00 -4.48 15.57
CA ASN A 37 3.40 -5.49 16.42
C ASN A 37 3.32 -5.08 17.91
N GLU A 38 4.13 -4.13 18.36
CA GLU A 38 4.16 -3.67 19.76
C GLU A 38 3.42 -2.33 19.95
N SER A 39 2.61 -1.96 18.96
CA SER A 39 1.91 -0.68 18.97
C SER A 39 0.52 -0.80 19.60
N ARG A 40 0.12 0.22 20.36
CA ARG A 40 -1.20 0.32 20.99
C ARG A 40 -2.38 0.10 20.03
N ILE A 41 -2.20 0.40 18.73
CA ILE A 41 -3.26 0.17 17.74
C ILE A 41 -3.59 -1.32 17.58
N ILE A 42 -2.64 -2.24 17.84
CA ILE A 42 -2.91 -3.68 17.86
C ILE A 42 -3.88 -4.02 19.00
N ASP A 43 -3.61 -3.52 20.22
CA ASP A 43 -4.48 -3.74 21.38
C ASP A 43 -5.91 -3.23 21.11
N GLU A 44 -6.03 -2.04 20.50
CA GLU A 44 -7.33 -1.44 20.15
C GLU A 44 -8.05 -2.25 19.05
N LEU A 45 -7.32 -2.77 18.06
CA LEU A 45 -7.88 -3.63 17.01
C LEU A 45 -8.37 -4.97 17.57
N GLU A 46 -7.61 -5.60 18.47
CA GLU A 46 -7.99 -6.85 19.13
C GLU A 46 -9.24 -6.67 20.00
N ALA A 47 -9.27 -5.60 20.80
CA ALA A 47 -10.41 -5.27 21.67
C ALA A 47 -11.70 -5.02 20.87
N ASN A 48 -11.59 -4.47 19.66
CA ASN A 48 -12.73 -4.11 18.81
C ASN A 48 -12.97 -5.09 17.64
N PHE A 49 -12.25 -6.21 17.59
CA PHE A 49 -12.20 -7.10 16.42
C PHE A 49 -13.59 -7.55 15.95
N ARG A 50 -14.45 -8.00 16.88
CA ARG A 50 -15.80 -8.49 16.56
C ARG A 50 -16.67 -7.42 15.92
N THR A 51 -16.56 -6.17 16.37
CA THR A 51 -17.31 -5.05 15.81
C THR A 51 -16.80 -4.71 14.41
N LEU A 52 -15.47 -4.63 14.24
CA LEU A 52 -14.84 -4.25 12.98
C LEU A 52 -15.16 -5.22 11.82
N ILE A 53 -15.33 -6.51 12.11
CA ILE A 53 -15.69 -7.51 11.08
C ILE A 53 -17.20 -7.57 10.79
N ALA A 54 -18.05 -7.12 11.72
CA ALA A 54 -19.50 -7.26 11.63
C ALA A 54 -20.18 -6.00 11.07
N GLU A 55 -19.55 -4.84 11.25
CA GLU A 55 -20.15 -3.55 10.92
C GLU A 55 -19.53 -2.91 9.67
N TYR A 56 -20.30 -2.06 9.00
CA TYR A 56 -19.79 -1.30 7.85
C TYR A 56 -18.78 -0.23 8.31
N PRO A 57 -17.65 -0.04 7.61
CA PRO A 57 -16.64 0.93 8.02
C PRO A 57 -17.13 2.38 7.89
N SER A 58 -16.46 3.28 8.62
CA SER A 58 -16.68 4.72 8.47
C SER A 58 -16.44 5.16 7.03
N GLY A 59 -17.37 5.97 6.50
CA GLY A 59 -17.29 6.52 5.16
C GLY A 59 -16.25 7.63 5.00
N MET A 60 -16.06 8.06 3.75
CA MET A 60 -15.00 9.01 3.35
C MET A 60 -15.00 10.30 4.16
N LYS A 61 -16.17 10.88 4.48
CA LYS A 61 -16.27 12.12 5.27
C LYS A 61 -15.61 12.01 6.66
N VAL A 62 -15.81 10.89 7.35
CA VAL A 62 -15.20 10.68 8.68
C VAL A 62 -13.69 10.51 8.56
N ASN A 63 -13.24 9.72 7.58
CA ASN A 63 -11.81 9.47 7.36
C ASN A 63 -11.07 10.75 6.94
N THR A 64 -11.68 11.57 6.07
CA THR A 64 -11.16 12.90 5.67
C THR A 64 -11.02 13.83 6.88
N LEU A 65 -12.04 13.90 7.74
CA LEU A 65 -12.00 14.73 8.96
C LEU A 65 -10.91 14.28 9.93
N LEU A 66 -10.75 12.97 10.14
CA LEU A 66 -9.71 12.45 11.04
C LEU A 66 -8.31 12.77 10.50
N ALA A 67 -8.08 12.50 9.22
CA ALA A 67 -6.80 12.80 8.57
C ALA A 67 -6.50 14.31 8.55
N SER A 68 -7.49 15.17 8.29
CA SER A 68 -7.30 16.62 8.29
C SER A 68 -6.86 17.14 9.66
N LYS A 69 -7.43 16.60 10.74
CA LYS A 69 -7.00 16.89 12.12
C LYS A 69 -5.59 16.39 12.42
N CYS A 70 -5.23 15.19 11.99
CA CYS A 70 -3.88 14.64 12.18
C CYS A 70 -2.79 15.52 11.53
N TRP A 71 -3.08 16.08 10.35
CA TRP A 71 -2.11 16.85 9.57
C TRP A 71 -2.23 18.38 9.71
N GLY A 72 -3.28 18.87 10.37
CA GLY A 72 -3.52 20.31 10.54
C GLY A 72 -3.88 21.04 9.25
N VAL A 73 -4.59 20.38 8.32
CA VAL A 73 -4.99 20.94 7.03
C VAL A 73 -6.53 20.97 6.87
N LYS A 74 -7.03 21.67 5.86
CA LYS A 74 -8.47 21.67 5.54
C LYS A 74 -8.90 20.31 5.00
N GLU A 75 -10.14 19.91 5.30
CA GLU A 75 -10.74 18.68 4.77
C GLU A 75 -10.73 18.63 3.24
N ASP A 76 -10.94 19.78 2.58
CA ASP A 76 -10.95 19.91 1.11
C ASP A 76 -9.59 19.57 0.46
N TYR A 77 -8.51 19.44 1.25
CA TYR A 77 -7.18 19.06 0.77
C TYR A 77 -6.85 17.58 0.99
N ILE A 78 -7.78 16.79 1.51
CA ILE A 78 -7.58 15.39 1.86
C ILE A 78 -8.52 14.49 1.06
N ILE A 79 -7.93 13.50 0.38
CA ILE A 79 -8.65 12.43 -0.29
C ILE A 79 -8.09 11.10 0.21
N PRO A 80 -8.85 10.33 1.02
CA PRO A 80 -8.50 8.96 1.36
C PRO A 80 -8.53 8.08 0.10
N GLY A 81 -7.52 7.23 -0.08
CA GLY A 81 -7.49 6.23 -1.15
C GLY A 81 -7.23 4.83 -0.61
N ASN A 82 -7.58 3.82 -1.38
CA ASN A 82 -7.28 2.41 -1.13
C ASN A 82 -5.80 2.11 -1.44
N GLY A 83 -4.92 2.77 -0.68
CA GLY A 83 -3.48 2.80 -0.91
C GLY A 83 -3.06 3.86 -1.94
N ALA A 84 -1.77 4.22 -1.91
CA ALA A 84 -1.21 5.24 -2.79
C ALA A 84 -1.33 4.88 -4.29
N ALA A 85 -1.30 3.59 -4.63
CA ALA A 85 -1.39 3.12 -6.02
C ALA A 85 -2.72 3.49 -6.70
N GLU A 86 -3.84 3.49 -5.96
CA GLU A 86 -5.13 3.93 -6.49
C GLU A 86 -5.09 5.42 -6.87
N LEU A 87 -4.55 6.25 -5.97
CA LEU A 87 -4.43 7.69 -6.18
C LEU A 87 -3.47 8.01 -7.32
N ILE A 88 -2.34 7.30 -7.42
CA ILE A 88 -1.40 7.43 -8.53
C ILE A 88 -2.09 7.10 -9.84
N LYS A 89 -2.81 5.98 -9.93
CA LYS A 89 -3.55 5.61 -11.15
C LYS A 89 -4.54 6.72 -11.54
N ALA A 90 -5.41 7.13 -10.62
CA ALA A 90 -6.42 8.15 -10.88
C ALA A 90 -5.77 9.47 -11.37
N LEU A 91 -4.71 9.90 -10.70
CA LEU A 91 -3.96 11.10 -11.08
C LEU A 91 -3.34 10.96 -12.48
N MET A 92 -2.66 9.84 -12.76
CA MET A 92 -1.99 9.62 -14.04
C MET A 92 -2.97 9.46 -15.20
N GLU A 93 -4.19 8.96 -14.97
CA GLU A 93 -5.24 8.88 -15.99
C GLU A 93 -5.89 10.25 -16.26
N MET A 94 -6.00 11.10 -15.24
CA MET A 94 -6.64 12.42 -15.35
C MET A 94 -5.72 13.51 -15.91
N LEU A 95 -4.40 13.42 -15.70
CA LEU A 95 -3.47 14.45 -16.14
C LEU A 95 -3.25 14.39 -17.67
N PRO A 96 -3.44 15.48 -18.42
CA PRO A 96 -3.14 15.53 -19.85
C PRO A 96 -1.64 15.71 -20.12
N GLY A 97 -1.20 15.44 -21.36
CA GLY A 97 0.15 15.75 -21.83
C GLY A 97 1.20 14.65 -21.62
N THR A 98 2.47 15.01 -21.76
CA THR A 98 3.60 14.08 -21.64
C THR A 98 4.07 14.00 -20.18
N LEU A 99 4.27 12.79 -19.67
CA LEU A 99 4.80 12.53 -18.33
C LEU A 99 6.29 12.21 -18.40
N GLY A 100 7.11 12.98 -17.68
CA GLY A 100 8.53 12.67 -17.46
C GLY A 100 8.74 11.88 -16.17
N VAL A 101 9.47 10.77 -16.22
CA VAL A 101 9.79 9.93 -15.05
C VAL A 101 11.27 9.58 -15.03
N THR A 102 11.98 9.93 -13.95
CA THR A 102 13.38 9.53 -13.77
C THR A 102 13.50 8.04 -13.47
N ARG A 103 14.62 7.40 -13.84
CA ARG A 103 14.89 5.99 -13.51
C ARG A 103 16.22 5.85 -12.75
N PRO A 104 16.30 4.97 -11.73
CA PRO A 104 15.26 4.04 -11.24
C PRO A 104 14.13 4.74 -10.47
N THR A 105 12.92 4.17 -10.50
CA THR A 105 11.74 4.72 -9.81
C THR A 105 10.77 3.62 -9.38
N PHE A 106 9.67 4.02 -8.76
CA PHE A 106 8.55 3.13 -8.48
C PHE A 106 7.77 2.82 -9.77
N GLU A 107 7.69 1.55 -10.13
CA GLU A 107 7.12 1.07 -11.40
C GLU A 107 5.64 1.42 -11.61
N GLU A 108 4.89 1.73 -10.55
CA GLU A 108 3.51 2.21 -10.69
C GLU A 108 3.41 3.54 -11.46
N TYR A 109 4.44 4.38 -11.49
CA TYR A 109 4.36 5.61 -12.29
C TYR A 109 4.37 5.33 -13.81
N PRO A 110 5.39 4.68 -14.39
CA PRO A 110 5.41 4.40 -15.82
C PRO A 110 4.32 3.42 -16.27
N ASN A 111 3.90 2.47 -15.40
CA ASN A 111 2.89 1.46 -15.77
C ASN A 111 1.46 2.02 -15.89
N ARG A 112 1.21 3.25 -15.42
CA ARG A 112 -0.12 3.89 -15.45
C ARG A 112 -0.24 4.94 -16.56
N ARG A 113 0.73 4.99 -17.49
CA ARG A 113 0.73 5.91 -18.63
C ARG A 113 0.94 5.18 -19.94
N ASP A 114 0.37 5.73 -21.01
CA ASP A 114 0.68 5.30 -22.37
C ASP A 114 2.16 5.55 -22.68
N LYS A 115 2.80 4.59 -23.35
CA LYS A 115 4.22 4.65 -23.74
C LYS A 115 4.49 5.83 -24.67
N ASP A 116 3.53 6.19 -25.51
CA ASP A 116 3.68 7.31 -26.46
C ASP A 116 3.72 8.67 -25.75
N ASN A 117 3.20 8.73 -24.52
CA ASN A 117 3.12 9.94 -23.71
C ASN A 117 4.03 9.87 -22.46
N LEU A 118 4.97 8.93 -22.43
CA LEU A 118 5.90 8.72 -21.32
C LEU A 118 7.34 8.96 -21.80
N VAL A 119 8.04 9.84 -21.10
CA VAL A 119 9.47 10.14 -21.31
C VAL A 119 10.26 9.68 -20.09
N THR A 120 11.33 8.93 -20.30
CA THR A 120 12.16 8.34 -19.23
C THR A 120 13.63 8.59 -19.44
#